data_AF-A0A924CL59-F1
#
_entry.id   AF-A0A924CL59-F1
#
_cell.length_a   1.000
_cell.length_b   1.000
_cell.length_c   1.000
_cell.angle_alpha   90.00
_cell.angle_beta   90.00
_cell.angle_gamma   90.00
#
_symmetry.space_group_name_H-M   'P 1'
#
loop_
_entity.id
_entity.type
_entity.pdbx_description
1 polymer ?
#
loop_
_entity_poly.entity_id
_entity_poly.type
_entity_poly.pdbx_seq_one_letter_code
_entity_poly.pdbx_strand_id
1 'polypeptide(L)'
;MVRFLLYMDPCAYFQEIPLNPIAHEAPIERPKNIASKPLEKLFRYLAMAALAFGAHVSANAAVFSEDFNAQFPLWESGFFGVNSNAVNALCGMRGCMERGNNQDGLFVAGPEQTTAIDVAFNSGFAGTITAFALDVAAVFPTTFLAYDISGTEIFRRSVGASLGGILTATDYRNFSIESTNGIGRFVFTDDSIIGEASTPPAGSTLIDNLLVRTRDPVTPTPGVVPEPGSIALLGLGLVGCLVARRRSGGGNT
;
A
#
# COMPACT_ATOMS: atom_id res chain seq x y z
N MET A 1 27.94 -19.58 18.94
CA MET A 1 28.41 -18.90 17.71
C MET A 1 28.95 -19.98 16.77
N VAL A 2 28.09 -20.53 15.91
CA VAL A 2 28.42 -21.60 14.95
C VAL A 2 27.94 -21.13 13.58
N ARG A 3 28.87 -20.91 12.67
CA ARG A 3 28.66 -20.34 11.34
C ARG A 3 28.68 -21.50 10.34
N PHE A 4 27.50 -21.93 9.87
CA PHE A 4 27.38 -22.89 8.78
C PHE A 4 27.43 -22.13 7.44
N LEU A 5 28.50 -22.34 6.68
CA LEU A 5 28.63 -21.99 5.27
C LEU A 5 28.20 -23.22 4.47
N LEU A 6 27.10 -23.12 3.71
CA LEU A 6 26.75 -24.11 2.69
C LEU A 6 27.11 -23.55 1.32
N TYR A 7 28.05 -24.28 0.72
CA TYR A 7 28.60 -24.18 -0.62
C TYR A 7 27.63 -24.89 -1.57
N MET A 8 27.21 -24.27 -2.68
CA MET A 8 26.49 -24.96 -3.77
C MET A 8 27.26 -24.79 -5.07
N ASP A 9 27.72 -25.92 -5.61
CA ASP A 9 28.36 -26.07 -6.91
C ASP A 9 27.37 -25.85 -8.07
N PRO A 10 27.81 -25.27 -9.21
CA PRO A 10 27.04 -25.19 -10.44
C PRO A 10 27.50 -26.29 -11.42
N CYS A 11 26.77 -27.40 -11.52
CA CYS A 11 27.02 -28.41 -12.55
C CYS A 11 25.76 -29.23 -12.85
N ALA A 12 25.16 -29.04 -14.04
CA ALA A 12 24.24 -29.95 -14.76
C ALA A 12 23.36 -29.11 -15.72
N TYR A 13 23.05 -29.42 -16.98
CA TYR A 13 23.25 -30.59 -17.84
C TYR A 13 22.96 -30.07 -19.26
N PHE A 14 23.86 -30.27 -20.24
CA PHE A 14 23.61 -29.95 -21.65
C PHE A 14 23.38 -31.28 -22.37
N GLN A 15 22.15 -31.55 -22.83
CA GLN A 15 21.81 -32.75 -23.60
C GLN A 15 21.97 -32.46 -25.10
N GLU A 16 22.87 -33.18 -25.75
CA GLU A 16 23.01 -33.23 -27.21
C GLU A 16 21.85 -34.02 -27.83
N ILE A 17 21.16 -33.41 -28.80
CA ILE A 17 20.13 -34.06 -29.62
C ILE A 17 20.80 -34.54 -30.92
N PRO A 18 20.63 -35.81 -31.33
CA PRO A 18 21.20 -36.32 -32.56
C PRO A 18 20.51 -35.75 -33.81
N LEU A 19 21.33 -35.35 -34.78
CA LEU A 19 20.92 -34.93 -36.12
C LEU A 19 20.51 -36.14 -36.96
N ASN A 20 19.28 -36.13 -37.46
CA ASN A 20 18.75 -37.11 -38.42
C ASN A 20 18.97 -36.59 -39.85
N PRO A 21 19.52 -37.37 -40.79
CA PRO A 21 19.78 -36.90 -42.15
C PRO A 21 18.66 -37.27 -43.14
N ILE A 22 18.44 -36.34 -44.08
CA ILE A 22 17.99 -36.52 -45.46
C ILE A 22 16.52 -36.97 -45.67
N ALA A 23 15.70 -36.04 -46.17
CA ALA A 23 14.53 -36.35 -46.97
C ALA A 23 14.50 -35.47 -48.23
N HIS A 24 14.24 -36.15 -49.35
CA HIS A 24 14.18 -35.72 -50.73
C HIS A 24 13.51 -34.36 -51.01
N GLU A 25 14.18 -33.55 -51.84
CA GLU A 25 13.63 -32.37 -52.49
C GLU A 25 12.56 -32.76 -53.52
N ALA A 26 11.32 -32.37 -53.25
CA ALA A 26 10.27 -32.28 -54.26
C ALA A 26 10.34 -30.89 -54.94
N PRO A 27 9.99 -30.77 -56.23
CA PRO A 27 10.06 -29.51 -56.96
C PRO A 27 9.05 -28.50 -56.40
N ILE A 28 9.58 -27.40 -55.87
CA ILE A 28 8.81 -26.27 -55.33
C ILE A 28 8.24 -25.48 -56.51
N GLU A 29 6.96 -25.68 -56.83
CA GLU A 29 6.21 -24.74 -57.66
C GLU A 29 6.14 -23.39 -56.95
N ARG A 30 6.73 -22.36 -57.57
CA ARG A 30 6.69 -20.98 -57.06
C ARG A 30 5.24 -20.52 -56.96
N PRO A 31 4.73 -20.20 -55.76
CA PRO A 31 3.43 -19.59 -55.64
C PRO A 31 3.47 -18.23 -56.33
N LYS A 32 2.55 -18.04 -57.28
CA LYS A 32 2.31 -16.75 -57.95
C LYS A 32 2.10 -15.68 -56.88
N ASN A 33 2.73 -14.53 -57.07
CA ASN A 33 2.62 -13.33 -56.24
C ASN A 33 1.15 -12.97 -55.97
N ILE A 34 0.61 -13.46 -54.85
CA ILE A 34 -0.65 -12.96 -54.29
C ILE A 34 -0.29 -11.67 -53.57
N ALA A 35 -0.76 -10.55 -54.14
CA ALA A 35 -0.52 -9.21 -53.65
C ALA A 35 -0.76 -9.10 -52.13
N SER A 36 0.25 -8.61 -51.42
CA SER A 36 0.41 -8.48 -49.96
C SER A 36 -0.57 -7.53 -49.25
N LYS A 37 -1.74 -7.24 -49.83
CA LYS A 37 -2.70 -6.26 -49.32
C LYS A 37 -3.50 -6.63 -48.05
N PRO A 38 -3.64 -7.90 -47.57
CA PRO A 38 -4.44 -8.16 -46.37
C PRO A 38 -3.68 -7.99 -45.04
N LEU A 39 -2.34 -7.99 -45.05
CA LEU A 39 -1.53 -8.01 -43.81
C LEU A 39 -1.56 -6.68 -43.05
N GLU A 40 -1.64 -5.55 -43.75
CA GLU A 40 -1.73 -4.22 -43.13
C GLU A 40 -3.04 -4.00 -42.38
N LYS A 41 -4.14 -4.56 -42.89
CA LYS A 41 -5.44 -4.48 -42.21
C LYS A 41 -5.43 -5.29 -40.92
N LEU A 42 -4.85 -6.50 -40.94
CA LEU A 42 -4.74 -7.35 -39.76
C LEU A 42 -3.92 -6.69 -38.64
N PHE A 43 -2.81 -6.03 -39.00
CA PHE A 43 -1.94 -5.34 -38.04
C PHE A 43 -2.63 -4.12 -37.40
N ARG A 44 -3.43 -3.38 -38.17
CA ARG A 44 -4.23 -2.26 -37.65
C ARG A 44 -5.33 -2.72 -36.68
N TYR A 45 -5.98 -3.86 -36.98
CA TYR A 45 -6.99 -4.42 -36.06
C TYR A 45 -6.36 -4.97 -34.78
N LEU A 46 -5.20 -5.61 -34.85
CA LEU A 46 -4.45 -6.08 -33.66
C LEU A 46 -3.97 -4.91 -32.78
N ALA A 47 -3.49 -3.80 -33.38
CA ALA A 47 -3.09 -2.61 -32.65
C ALA A 47 -4.28 -1.89 -31.97
N MET A 48 -5.44 -1.81 -32.64
CA MET A 48 -6.65 -1.24 -32.02
C MET A 48 -7.24 -2.15 -30.94
N ALA A 49 -7.16 -3.47 -31.08
CA ALA A 49 -7.58 -4.40 -30.03
C ALA A 49 -6.65 -4.30 -28.80
N ALA A 50 -5.33 -4.22 -28.99
CA ALA A 50 -4.38 -4.07 -27.89
C ALA A 50 -4.56 -2.76 -27.09
N LEU A 51 -4.97 -1.67 -27.76
CA LEU A 51 -5.32 -0.40 -27.10
C LEU A 51 -6.66 -0.46 -26.36
N ALA A 52 -7.60 -1.31 -26.76
CA ALA A 52 -8.91 -1.44 -26.13
C ALA A 52 -8.88 -2.32 -24.86
N PHE A 53 -7.87 -3.18 -24.69
CA PHE A 53 -7.73 -4.06 -23.52
C PHE A 53 -6.72 -3.54 -22.47
N GLY A 54 -6.03 -2.43 -22.75
CA GLY A 54 -5.08 -1.82 -21.83
C GLY A 54 -5.77 -0.99 -20.74
N ALA A 55 -5.66 -1.44 -19.50
CA ALA A 55 -5.93 -0.69 -18.27
C ALA A 55 -7.38 -0.56 -17.79
N HIS A 56 -8.10 -1.68 -17.68
CA HIS A 56 -9.06 -1.83 -16.58
C HIS A 56 -8.32 -2.40 -15.36
N VAL A 57 -7.56 -1.54 -14.66
CA VAL A 57 -7.13 -1.88 -13.30
C VAL A 57 -8.33 -1.58 -12.42
N SER A 58 -9.12 -2.62 -12.10
CA SER A 58 -10.16 -2.53 -11.09
C SER A 58 -9.46 -2.26 -9.77
N ALA A 59 -9.42 -0.99 -9.36
CA ALA A 59 -8.92 -0.62 -8.07
C ALA A 59 -10.03 -0.96 -7.06
N ASN A 60 -9.84 -2.04 -6.33
CA ASN A 60 -10.78 -2.49 -5.30
C ASN A 60 -10.56 -1.70 -4.02
N ALA A 61 -11.64 -1.53 -3.24
CA ALA A 61 -11.64 -1.05 -1.88
C ALA A 61 -10.57 -1.81 -1.09
N ALA A 62 -9.62 -1.06 -0.54
CA ALA A 62 -8.53 -1.63 0.21
C ALA A 62 -8.88 -1.62 1.70
N VAL A 63 -8.43 -2.67 2.39
CA VAL A 63 -8.46 -2.74 3.85
C VAL A 63 -7.02 -2.73 4.32
N PHE A 64 -6.68 -1.75 5.15
CA PHE A 64 -5.38 -1.63 5.80
C PHE A 64 -5.53 -1.94 7.29
N SER A 65 -4.60 -2.70 7.84
CA SER A 65 -4.61 -3.06 9.26
C SER A 65 -3.22 -2.96 9.86
N GLU A 66 -3.13 -2.52 11.11
CA GLU A 66 -1.88 -2.38 11.86
C GLU A 66 -2.15 -2.57 13.36
N ASP A 67 -1.45 -3.52 13.99
CA ASP A 67 -1.72 -4.02 15.35
C ASP A 67 -0.60 -3.70 16.35
N PHE A 68 0.34 -2.84 15.97
CA PHE A 68 1.49 -2.37 16.76
C PHE A 68 2.11 -3.39 17.74
N ASN A 69 2.16 -4.68 17.40
CA ASN A 69 2.68 -5.74 18.28
C ASN A 69 4.17 -6.04 18.03
N ALA A 70 4.67 -5.69 16.84
CA ALA A 70 6.03 -5.98 16.42
C ALA A 70 7.09 -5.05 17.06
N GLN A 71 8.25 -5.57 17.46
CA GLN A 71 9.29 -4.78 18.15
C GLN A 71 9.67 -3.49 17.39
N PHE A 72 9.70 -2.34 18.10
CA PHE A 72 10.04 -1.04 17.51
C PHE A 72 11.50 -0.98 17.04
N PRO A 73 11.81 -0.17 16.00
CA PRO A 73 10.91 0.58 15.12
C PRO A 73 10.44 -0.26 13.92
N LEU A 74 9.17 -0.19 13.56
CA LEU A 74 8.61 -0.90 12.39
C LEU A 74 7.34 -0.21 11.83
N TRP A 75 6.49 0.30 12.71
CA TRP A 75 5.19 0.89 12.35
C TRP A 75 5.32 2.15 11.47
N GLU A 76 6.43 2.88 11.58
CA GLU A 76 6.70 4.08 10.78
C GLU A 76 6.78 3.77 9.27
N SER A 77 7.12 2.52 8.92
CA SER A 77 7.12 2.01 7.54
C SER A 77 5.79 1.38 7.11
N GLY A 78 4.86 1.21 8.07
CA GLY A 78 3.51 0.73 7.87
C GLY A 78 2.60 1.78 7.23
N PHE A 79 1.34 1.40 6.99
CA PHE A 79 0.41 2.32 6.35
C PHE A 79 0.13 3.54 7.23
N PHE A 80 0.07 3.36 8.55
CA PHE A 80 -0.26 4.45 9.46
C PHE A 80 0.87 5.49 9.50
N GLY A 81 2.12 5.03 9.61
CA GLY A 81 3.30 5.90 9.57
C GLY A 81 3.49 6.62 8.22
N VAL A 82 3.23 5.94 7.10
CA VAL A 82 3.39 6.53 5.76
C VAL A 82 2.27 7.52 5.41
N ASN A 83 1.07 7.34 5.95
CA ASN A 83 -0.11 8.10 5.57
C ASN A 83 -0.61 9.11 6.61
N SER A 84 0.13 9.34 7.69
CA SER A 84 -0.23 10.32 8.72
C SER A 84 0.96 11.11 9.22
N ASN A 85 0.70 12.16 10.02
CA ASN A 85 1.72 12.89 10.77
C ASN A 85 1.92 12.34 12.20
N ALA A 86 1.41 11.14 12.50
CA ALA A 86 1.55 10.54 13.81
C ALA A 86 3.03 10.35 14.17
N VAL A 87 3.36 10.54 15.44
CA VAL A 87 4.68 10.20 15.98
C VAL A 87 4.53 9.34 17.22
N ASN A 88 5.55 8.53 17.51
CA ASN A 88 5.64 7.83 18.78
C ASN A 88 6.04 8.84 19.85
N ALA A 89 5.17 9.08 20.84
CA ALA A 89 5.45 10.00 21.94
C ALA A 89 6.69 9.61 22.76
N LEU A 90 7.05 8.33 22.79
CA LEU A 90 8.26 7.87 23.48
C LEU A 90 9.55 8.29 22.77
N CYS A 91 9.52 8.58 21.48
CA CYS A 91 10.70 9.02 20.73
C CYS A 91 11.34 10.29 21.34
N GLY A 92 10.53 11.27 21.75
CA GLY A 92 11.02 12.51 22.35
C GLY A 92 11.54 12.34 23.79
N MET A 93 11.05 11.32 24.51
CA MET A 93 11.33 11.16 25.95
C MET A 93 12.38 10.10 26.26
N ARG A 94 12.40 8.99 25.52
CA ARG A 94 13.19 7.77 25.81
C ARG A 94 13.93 7.22 24.60
N GLY A 95 13.78 7.85 23.43
CA GLY A 95 14.30 7.37 22.16
C GLY A 95 13.33 6.42 21.44
N CYS A 96 13.47 6.31 20.12
CA CYS A 96 12.53 5.58 19.26
C CYS A 96 12.66 4.06 19.29
N MET A 97 13.51 3.51 20.16
CA MET A 97 13.81 2.07 20.21
C MET A 97 13.03 1.34 21.31
N GLU A 98 12.29 2.06 22.16
CA GLU A 98 11.64 1.49 23.34
C GLU A 98 10.12 1.68 23.32
N ARG A 99 9.40 0.64 23.76
CA ARG A 99 7.95 0.64 24.01
C ARG A 99 7.57 1.20 25.39
N GLY A 100 8.56 1.58 26.19
CA GLY A 100 8.36 1.88 27.61
C GLY A 100 7.91 0.62 28.37
N ASN A 101 7.03 0.80 29.35
CA ASN A 101 6.52 -0.30 30.18
C ASN A 101 5.33 -1.05 29.59
N ASN A 102 4.94 -0.75 28.34
CA ASN A 102 3.77 -1.36 27.72
C ASN A 102 4.12 -2.60 26.91
N GLN A 103 3.23 -3.58 27.00
CA GLN A 103 3.37 -4.85 26.29
C GLN A 103 2.93 -4.75 24.83
N ASP A 104 2.00 -3.84 24.51
CA ASP A 104 1.38 -3.65 23.19
C ASP A 104 1.11 -2.16 22.87
N GLY A 105 0.60 -1.91 21.66
CA GLY A 105 0.15 -0.60 21.19
C GLY A 105 1.24 0.42 20.87
N LEU A 106 0.77 1.60 20.46
CA LEU A 106 1.59 2.79 20.15
C LEU A 106 1.15 3.96 21.03
N PHE A 107 2.09 4.52 21.80
CA PHE A 107 1.89 5.83 22.43
C PHE A 107 1.94 6.90 21.36
N VAL A 108 0.77 7.41 20.98
CA VAL A 108 0.65 8.36 19.88
C VAL A 108 0.80 9.79 20.39
N ALA A 109 1.46 10.62 19.59
CA ALA A 109 1.49 12.06 19.71
C ALA A 109 1.31 12.72 18.35
N GLY A 110 0.91 13.99 18.37
CA GLY A 110 1.02 14.86 17.20
C GLY A 110 2.47 15.33 16.98
N PRO A 111 2.76 15.98 15.84
CA PRO A 111 4.12 16.35 15.43
C PRO A 111 4.81 17.29 16.43
N GLU A 112 4.05 18.14 17.13
CA GLU A 112 4.61 19.10 18.09
C GLU A 112 4.86 18.49 19.48
N GLN A 113 4.37 17.28 19.79
CA GLN A 113 4.53 16.59 21.08
C GLN A 113 4.21 17.40 22.36
N THR A 114 3.55 18.55 22.27
CA THR A 114 3.52 19.49 23.40
C THR A 114 2.19 19.59 24.11
N THR A 115 1.04 19.32 23.47
CA THR A 115 -0.25 19.43 24.15
C THR A 115 -1.35 18.54 23.58
N ALA A 116 -1.74 18.67 22.32
CA ALA A 116 -2.79 17.83 21.72
C ALA A 116 -2.21 16.65 20.94
N ILE A 117 -2.83 15.48 21.08
CA ILE A 117 -2.62 14.39 20.13
C ILE A 117 -3.53 14.69 18.94
N ASP A 118 -3.03 15.49 17.99
CA ASP A 118 -3.70 15.78 16.72
C ASP A 118 -3.00 15.01 15.59
N VAL A 119 -3.67 13.97 15.09
CA VAL A 119 -3.18 13.12 14.02
C VAL A 119 -4.00 13.36 12.77
N ALA A 120 -3.34 13.90 11.75
CA ALA A 120 -3.89 14.14 10.43
C ALA A 120 -3.36 13.12 9.43
N PHE A 121 -4.25 12.59 8.61
CA PHE A 121 -3.89 11.78 7.46
C PHE A 121 -3.49 12.69 6.28
N ASN A 122 -2.60 12.19 5.42
CA ASN A 122 -2.26 12.86 4.17
C ASN A 122 -3.53 13.05 3.33
N SER A 123 -3.72 14.23 2.73
CA SER A 123 -4.98 14.60 2.06
C SER A 123 -5.46 13.60 1.00
N GLY A 124 -4.53 13.04 0.22
CA GLY A 124 -4.84 12.01 -0.78
C GLY A 124 -5.39 10.71 -0.16
N PHE A 125 -4.81 10.26 0.95
CA PHE A 125 -5.27 9.06 1.67
C PHE A 125 -6.55 9.35 2.45
N ALA A 126 -6.59 10.45 3.20
CA ALA A 126 -7.75 10.94 3.96
C ALA A 126 -9.03 10.94 3.13
N GLY A 127 -8.95 11.43 1.89
CA GLY A 127 -10.07 11.51 0.97
C GLY A 127 -10.60 10.14 0.56
N THR A 128 -9.83 9.07 0.74
CA THR A 128 -10.26 7.70 0.41
C THR A 128 -10.84 6.95 1.60
N ILE A 129 -10.67 7.41 2.86
CA ILE A 129 -11.10 6.65 4.03
C ILE A 129 -12.63 6.67 4.18
N THR A 130 -13.28 5.50 4.15
CA THR A 130 -14.72 5.35 4.39
C THR A 130 -15.06 4.84 5.78
N ALA A 131 -14.16 4.05 6.36
CA ALA A 131 -14.27 3.63 7.75
C ALA A 131 -12.89 3.58 8.39
N PHE A 132 -12.85 3.96 9.65
CA PHE A 132 -11.67 3.90 10.50
C PHE A 132 -12.07 3.30 11.84
N ALA A 133 -11.32 2.30 12.29
CA ALA A 133 -11.46 1.70 13.60
C ALA A 133 -10.09 1.63 14.27
N LEU A 134 -10.10 1.70 15.59
CA LEU A 134 -8.93 1.55 16.44
C LEU A 134 -9.39 1.21 17.85
N ASP A 135 -8.50 0.55 18.57
CA ASP A 135 -8.58 0.35 19.99
C ASP A 135 -7.81 1.49 20.67
N VAL A 136 -8.38 2.05 21.75
CA VAL A 136 -7.76 3.15 22.49
C VAL A 136 -7.74 2.85 23.97
N ALA A 137 -6.60 3.08 24.62
CA ALA A 137 -6.45 3.10 26.06
C ALA A 137 -5.79 4.41 26.50
N ALA A 138 -6.20 4.99 27.63
CA ALA A 138 -5.69 6.28 28.09
C ALA A 138 -5.33 6.27 29.57
N VAL A 139 -4.22 6.93 29.93
CA VAL A 139 -3.76 7.12 31.32
C VAL A 139 -4.63 8.15 32.05
N PHE A 140 -5.10 9.16 31.33
CA PHE A 140 -6.00 10.20 31.84
C PHE A 140 -7.31 10.20 31.06
N PRO A 141 -8.41 10.70 31.62
CA PRO A 141 -9.64 10.87 30.87
C PRO A 141 -9.38 11.78 29.66
N THR A 142 -9.90 11.41 28.50
CA THR A 142 -9.77 12.19 27.28
C THR A 142 -11.01 12.03 26.41
N THR A 143 -11.21 12.92 25.46
CA THR A 143 -12.24 12.86 24.44
C THR A 143 -11.57 12.52 23.12
N PHE A 144 -12.03 11.45 22.50
CA PHE A 144 -11.67 11.06 21.14
C PHE A 144 -12.61 11.75 20.14
N LEU A 145 -12.02 12.56 19.28
CA LEU A 145 -12.69 13.32 18.22
C LEU A 145 -12.21 12.82 16.87
N ALA A 146 -13.08 12.79 15.87
CA ALA A 146 -12.66 12.63 14.48
C ALA A 146 -13.36 13.65 13.58
N TYR A 147 -12.62 14.08 12.57
CA TYR A 147 -13.07 15.08 11.61
C TYR A 147 -12.99 14.49 10.19
N ASP A 148 -13.95 14.85 9.36
CA ASP A 148 -13.89 14.57 7.93
C ASP A 148 -12.78 15.39 7.24
N ILE A 149 -12.57 15.16 5.95
CA ILE A 149 -11.55 15.88 5.19
C ILE A 149 -11.82 17.39 5.05
N SER A 150 -13.07 17.83 5.26
CA SER A 150 -13.46 19.23 5.24
C SER A 150 -13.32 19.90 6.61
N GLY A 151 -12.90 19.17 7.64
CA GLY A 151 -12.74 19.67 9.00
C GLY A 151 -14.04 19.65 9.83
N THR A 152 -15.09 18.99 9.34
CA THR A 152 -16.34 18.81 10.09
C THR A 152 -16.19 17.69 11.11
N GLU A 153 -16.57 17.93 12.36
CA GLU A 153 -16.60 16.87 13.38
C GLU A 153 -17.65 15.81 13.00
N ILE A 154 -17.21 14.55 12.88
CA ILE A 154 -18.06 13.41 12.54
C ILE A 154 -18.13 12.38 13.67
N PHE A 155 -17.28 12.53 14.70
CA PHE A 155 -17.23 11.62 15.82
C PHE A 155 -16.75 12.33 17.09
N ARG A 156 -17.38 11.99 18.21
CA ARG A 156 -17.00 12.43 19.56
C ARG A 156 -17.39 11.37 20.58
N ARG A 157 -16.42 10.85 21.35
CA ARG A 157 -16.67 9.95 22.48
C ARG A 157 -15.62 10.15 23.58
N SER A 158 -16.04 10.01 24.83
CA SER A 158 -15.12 9.97 25.97
C SER A 158 -14.38 8.62 26.05
N VAL A 159 -13.10 8.69 26.34
CA VAL A 159 -12.21 7.58 26.70
C VAL A 159 -11.94 7.68 28.20
N GLY A 160 -12.26 6.62 28.93
CA GLY A 160 -11.99 6.56 30.37
C GLY A 160 -10.50 6.42 30.65
N ALA A 161 -10.07 6.85 31.84
CA ALA A 161 -8.73 6.59 32.32
C ALA A 161 -8.60 5.14 32.81
N SER A 162 -7.46 4.51 32.54
CA SER A 162 -7.01 3.36 33.31
C SER A 162 -6.28 3.85 34.56
N LEU A 163 -6.80 3.48 35.73
CA LEU A 163 -6.25 3.85 37.02
C LEU A 163 -5.02 2.97 37.32
N GLY A 164 -3.82 3.58 37.40
CA GLY A 164 -2.62 2.89 37.85
C GLY A 164 -1.37 3.07 36.97
N GLY A 165 -1.49 3.78 35.84
CA GLY A 165 -0.34 4.14 35.00
C GLY A 165 0.31 2.97 34.24
N ILE A 166 -0.24 1.77 34.36
CA ILE A 166 0.12 0.59 33.56
C ILE A 166 -1.11 0.27 32.70
N LEU A 167 -0.96 0.39 31.39
CA LEU A 167 -2.00 0.06 30.44
C LEU A 167 -1.84 -1.40 30.02
N THR A 168 -2.94 -2.13 30.08
CA THR A 168 -3.06 -3.55 29.78
C THR A 168 -4.03 -3.75 28.62
N ALA A 169 -3.99 -4.92 27.98
CA ALA A 169 -4.91 -5.29 26.90
C ALA A 169 -6.41 -5.12 27.29
N THR A 170 -6.77 -5.17 28.57
CA THR A 170 -8.15 -4.99 29.04
C THR A 170 -8.60 -3.54 29.13
N ASP A 171 -7.68 -2.58 29.06
CA ASP A 171 -7.99 -1.15 29.15
C ASP A 171 -8.45 -0.56 27.81
N TYR A 172 -8.20 -1.27 26.71
CA TYR A 172 -8.57 -0.82 25.38
C TYR A 172 -10.08 -0.79 25.17
N ARG A 173 -10.52 0.28 24.52
CA ARG A 173 -11.89 0.43 24.03
C ARG A 173 -11.86 0.57 22.52
N ASN A 174 -12.65 -0.25 21.86
CA ASN A 174 -12.81 -0.17 20.42
C ASN A 174 -13.70 1.03 20.04
N PHE A 175 -13.23 1.79 19.06
CA PHE A 175 -14.00 2.84 18.42
C PHE A 175 -14.03 2.60 16.91
N SER A 176 -15.19 2.88 16.31
CA SER A 176 -15.39 2.80 14.87
C SER A 176 -16.10 4.05 14.36
N ILE A 177 -15.59 4.59 13.26
CA ILE A 177 -16.00 5.83 12.63
C ILE A 177 -16.27 5.51 11.16
N GLU A 178 -17.38 6.00 10.63
CA GLU A 178 -17.70 5.94 9.20
C GLU A 178 -17.80 7.34 8.63
N SER A 179 -17.41 7.50 7.37
CA SER A 179 -17.52 8.78 6.63
C SER A 179 -17.81 8.53 5.16
N THR A 180 -18.71 9.32 4.59
CA THR A 180 -18.94 9.38 3.14
C THR A 180 -18.05 10.40 2.44
N ASN A 181 -17.42 11.31 3.21
CA ASN A 181 -16.61 12.41 2.70
C ASN A 181 -15.10 12.18 2.86
N GLY A 182 -14.67 11.08 3.48
CA GLY A 182 -13.28 10.90 3.90
C GLY A 182 -13.09 11.20 5.38
N ILE A 183 -12.02 10.68 5.98
CA ILE A 183 -11.64 10.96 7.37
C ILE A 183 -10.29 11.67 7.32
N GLY A 184 -10.27 12.93 7.76
CA GLY A 184 -9.11 13.83 7.62
C GLY A 184 -8.15 13.72 8.78
N ARG A 185 -8.68 13.71 10.01
CA ARG A 185 -7.88 13.70 11.22
C ARG A 185 -8.65 13.16 12.41
N PHE A 186 -7.93 12.79 13.45
CA PHE A 186 -8.50 12.52 14.76
C PHE A 186 -7.69 13.20 15.86
N VAL A 187 -8.37 13.50 16.97
CA VAL A 187 -7.79 14.27 18.08
C VAL A 187 -8.14 13.59 19.41
N PHE A 188 -7.18 13.52 20.32
CA PHE A 188 -7.45 13.29 21.74
C PHE A 188 -7.25 14.60 22.51
N THR A 189 -8.30 15.05 23.18
CA THR A 189 -8.32 16.31 23.94
C THR A 189 -9.00 16.11 25.27
N ASP A 190 -8.67 16.93 26.27
CA ASP A 190 -9.39 16.95 27.53
C ASP A 190 -10.55 17.94 27.43
N ASP A 191 -11.79 17.46 27.58
CA ASP A 191 -12.97 18.32 27.72
C ASP A 191 -13.31 18.60 29.20
N SER A 192 -12.56 18.02 30.16
CA SER A 192 -12.91 18.00 31.59
C SER A 192 -12.46 19.21 32.39
N ILE A 193 -11.60 20.09 31.85
CA ILE A 193 -11.25 21.36 32.50
C ILE A 193 -11.89 22.55 31.77
N ILE A 194 -13.03 22.97 32.31
CA ILE A 194 -13.63 24.27 32.01
C ILE A 194 -12.71 25.35 32.58
N GLY A 195 -11.82 25.93 31.76
CA GLY A 195 -11.11 27.16 32.13
C GLY A 195 -9.68 27.27 31.64
N GLU A 196 -8.96 26.17 31.47
CA GLU A 196 -7.67 26.12 30.77
C GLU A 196 -7.60 24.79 30.02
N ALA A 197 -7.19 24.81 28.75
CA ALA A 197 -7.03 23.60 27.96
C ALA A 197 -5.92 22.74 28.57
N SER A 198 -6.27 21.83 29.48
CA SER A 198 -5.38 20.79 30.00
C SER A 198 -5.27 19.67 28.99
N THR A 199 -4.65 19.97 27.87
CA THR A 199 -4.50 18.99 26.81
C THR A 199 -3.74 17.77 27.34
N PRO A 200 -4.24 16.54 27.13
CA PRO A 200 -3.64 15.35 27.72
C PRO A 200 -2.18 15.28 27.27
N PRO A 201 -1.21 15.13 28.20
CA PRO A 201 0.20 15.19 27.83
C PRO A 201 0.49 14.17 26.73
N ALA A 202 1.34 14.54 25.78
CA ALA A 202 1.78 13.64 24.73
C ALA A 202 2.24 12.30 25.36
N GLY A 203 1.81 11.18 24.78
CA GLY A 203 2.12 9.86 25.34
C GLY A 203 1.26 9.45 26.54
N SER A 204 0.09 10.07 26.74
CA SER A 204 -0.92 9.60 27.69
C SER A 204 -1.98 8.69 27.07
N THR A 205 -1.98 8.53 25.75
CA THR A 205 -2.95 7.71 25.02
C THR A 205 -2.21 6.67 24.18
N LEU A 206 -2.66 5.42 24.25
CA LEU A 206 -2.27 4.35 23.34
C LEU A 206 -3.38 4.08 22.34
N ILE A 207 -2.92 3.74 21.15
CA ILE A 207 -3.75 3.22 20.09
C ILE A 207 -3.26 1.83 19.68
N ASP A 208 -4.18 0.97 19.28
CA ASP A 208 -3.91 -0.37 18.77
C ASP A 208 -4.96 -0.84 17.75
N ASN A 209 -4.69 -1.94 17.06
CA ASN A 209 -5.60 -2.62 16.11
C ASN A 209 -6.27 -1.66 15.12
N LEU A 210 -5.48 -0.78 14.50
CA LEU A 210 -5.97 0.16 13.51
C LEU A 210 -6.50 -0.62 12.31
N LEU A 211 -7.67 -0.21 11.85
CA LEU A 211 -8.32 -0.75 10.67
C LEU A 211 -8.84 0.42 9.84
N VAL A 212 -8.39 0.53 8.59
CA VAL A 212 -8.87 1.52 7.64
C VAL A 212 -9.48 0.81 6.44
N ARG A 213 -10.71 1.18 6.09
CA ARG A 213 -11.35 0.78 4.84
C ARG A 213 -11.43 1.98 3.92
N THR A 214 -10.84 1.88 2.75
CA THR A 214 -10.95 2.92 1.73
C THR A 214 -12.11 2.66 0.78
N ARG A 215 -12.65 3.72 0.18
CA ARG A 215 -13.55 3.59 -0.96
C ARG A 215 -12.75 3.01 -2.13
N ASP A 216 -13.42 2.29 -3.01
CA ASP A 216 -12.90 2.07 -4.36
C ASP A 216 -12.38 3.41 -4.87
N PRO A 217 -11.14 3.50 -5.38
CA PRO A 217 -10.67 4.73 -5.99
C PRO A 217 -11.72 5.15 -7.00
N VAL A 218 -12.33 6.32 -6.77
CA VAL A 218 -13.13 6.99 -7.80
C VAL A 218 -12.27 6.95 -9.03
N THR A 219 -12.74 6.28 -10.08
CA THR A 219 -12.01 6.04 -11.31
C THR A 219 -11.22 7.30 -11.63
N PRO A 220 -9.87 7.27 -11.61
CA PRO A 220 -9.11 8.48 -11.71
C PRO A 220 -9.58 9.21 -12.96
N THR A 221 -9.98 10.48 -12.80
CA THR A 221 -10.14 11.38 -13.95
C THR A 221 -8.89 11.18 -14.81
N PRO A 222 -8.99 10.81 -16.09
CA PRO A 222 -7.87 10.32 -16.88
C PRO A 222 -6.65 11.25 -16.76
N GLY A 223 -5.67 10.83 -15.96
CA GLY A 223 -4.63 11.71 -15.44
C GLY A 223 -3.44 10.88 -14.99
N VAL A 224 -2.58 10.60 -15.96
CA VAL A 224 -1.21 10.06 -15.87
C VAL A 224 -0.99 9.03 -14.77
N VAL A 225 -1.40 7.79 -15.04
CA VAL A 225 -0.93 6.61 -14.30
C VAL A 225 0.55 6.39 -14.64
N PRO A 226 1.48 6.31 -13.66
CA PRO A 226 2.84 5.86 -13.92
C PRO A 226 2.78 4.40 -14.38
N GLU A 227 3.03 4.15 -15.67
CA GLU A 227 2.85 2.83 -16.28
C GLU A 227 3.81 1.80 -15.65
N PRO A 228 3.34 0.86 -14.80
CA PRO A 228 4.21 -0.12 -14.18
C PRO A 228 4.43 -1.24 -15.18
N GLY A 229 5.61 -1.27 -15.81
CA GLY A 229 6.10 -2.40 -16.62
C GLY A 229 5.33 -2.71 -17.92
N SER A 230 4.18 -2.09 -18.17
CA SER A 230 3.36 -2.36 -19.36
C SER A 230 4.05 -1.89 -20.63
N ILE A 231 4.72 -0.72 -20.60
CA ILE A 231 5.59 -0.25 -21.71
C ILE A 231 6.75 -1.22 -21.91
N ALA A 232 7.35 -1.72 -20.82
CA ALA A 232 8.48 -2.64 -20.92
C ALA A 232 8.05 -3.96 -21.56
N LEU A 233 6.89 -4.50 -21.19
CA LEU A 233 6.31 -5.70 -21.79
C LEU A 233 5.85 -5.48 -23.24
N LEU A 234 5.24 -4.34 -23.55
CA LEU A 234 4.89 -3.95 -24.92
C LEU A 234 6.16 -3.82 -25.78
N GLY A 235 7.20 -3.19 -25.24
CA GLY A 235 8.51 -3.06 -25.86
C GLY A 235 9.17 -4.41 -26.12
N LEU A 236 9.18 -5.31 -25.13
CA LEU A 236 9.69 -6.68 -25.27
C LEU A 236 8.89 -7.48 -26.31
N GLY A 237 7.57 -7.34 -26.33
CA GLY A 237 6.70 -7.99 -27.32
C GLY A 237 7.01 -7.53 -28.75
N LEU A 238 7.18 -6.22 -28.97
CA LEU A 238 7.55 -5.65 -30.26
C LEU A 238 8.94 -6.13 -30.73
N VAL A 239 9.92 -6.16 -29.82
CA VAL A 239 11.26 -6.69 -30.11
C VAL A 239 11.18 -8.17 -30.49
N GLY A 240 10.39 -8.97 -29.76
CA GLY A 240 10.14 -10.37 -30.09
C GLY A 240 9.55 -10.56 -31.49
N CYS A 241 8.56 -9.75 -31.88
CA CYS A 241 7.98 -9.77 -33.22
C CYS A 241 8.99 -9.42 -34.33
N LEU A 242 9.85 -8.43 -34.11
CA LEU A 242 10.89 -8.05 -35.07
C LEU A 242 11.93 -9.15 -35.28
N VAL A 243 12.32 -9.83 -34.20
CA VAL A 243 13.26 -10.97 -34.25
C VAL A 243 12.63 -12.15 -34.99
N ALA A 244 11.37 -12.48 -34.72
CA ALA A 244 10.64 -13.56 -35.40
C ALA A 244 10.55 -13.31 -36.92
N ARG A 245 10.28 -12.07 -37.34
CA ARG A 245 10.17 -11.70 -38.76
C ARG A 245 11.49 -11.87 -39.52
N ARG A 246 12.65 -11.63 -38.88
CA ARG A 246 13.96 -11.83 -39.52
C ARG A 246 14.29 -13.30 -39.75
N ARG A 247 13.83 -14.20 -38.89
CA ARG A 247 14.05 -15.65 -39.05
C ARG A 247 13.22 -16.26 -40.18
N SER A 248 12.00 -15.78 -40.43
CA SER A 248 11.16 -16.30 -41.52
C SER A 248 11.56 -15.83 -42.93
N GLY A 249 12.47 -14.86 -43.06
CA GLY A 249 12.92 -14.32 -44.36
C GLY A 249 14.23 -14.93 -44.90
N GLY A 250 14.88 -15.82 -44.14
CA GLY A 250 16.24 -16.31 -44.44
C GLY A 250 16.33 -17.64 -45.21
N GLY A 251 15.21 -18.26 -45.59
CA GLY A 251 15.21 -19.53 -46.31
C GLY A 251 15.11 -19.33 -47.82
N ASN A 252 16.20 -18.95 -48.48
CA ASN A 252 16.42 -19.16 -49.91
C ASN A 252 17.90 -18.88 -50.25
N THR A 253 18.74 -19.86 -49.97
CA THR A 253 20.03 -20.08 -50.63
C THR A 253 20.18 -21.57 -50.82
#